data_AF-A0A9D7FGH2-F1
#
_entry.id   AF-A0A9D7FGH2-F1
#
_cell.length_a   1.000
_cell.length_b   1.000
_cell.length_c   1.000
_cell.angle_alpha   90.00
_cell.angle_beta   90.00
_cell.angle_gamma   90.00
#
_symmetry.space_group_name_H-M   'P 1'
#
loop_
_entity.id
_entity.type
_entity.pdbx_description
1 polymer ?
#
loop_
_entity_poly.entity_id
_entity_poly.type
_entity_poly.pdbx_seq_one_letter_code
_entity_poly.pdbx_strand_id
1 'polypeptide(L)'
;MMMTTRTKLRALAVSSAALFTAGPAFAEMSAEELAKLAQNPVGNLISLPFQNNTNLNFGPREGTQNVLNIQPVIPISVNSEWNIITRTIVPVISNPSLYPGDDRTNGIGDTVFTAFLSPAVPGHWIWGAGPVLQLPTNSNSELGNKNWGLGPSVVVLHLEKGDPWVYGVLANNIWSLSSNQQGGSYNNGLIQPFVNYNFEGGF
;
A
#
# COMPACT_ATOMS: atom_id res chain seq x y z
N MET A 1 -65.78 23.94 53.81
CA MET A 1 -64.48 24.43 53.30
C MET A 1 -63.44 23.36 53.64
N MET A 2 -63.04 22.59 52.63
CA MET A 2 -62.15 21.42 52.71
C MET A 2 -60.71 21.84 53.03
N MET A 3 -60.04 21.08 53.89
CA MET A 3 -58.57 21.09 53.94
C MET A 3 -58.08 19.66 54.20
N THR A 4 -57.53 19.03 53.17
CA THR A 4 -56.98 17.67 53.19
C THR A 4 -55.47 17.77 53.06
N THR A 5 -54.76 17.28 54.08
CA THR A 5 -53.31 17.27 54.21
C THR A 5 -52.66 16.34 53.17
N ARG A 6 -51.68 16.83 52.40
CA ARG A 6 -50.85 16.01 51.52
C ARG A 6 -49.41 15.94 52.04
N THR A 7 -49.03 14.73 52.46
CA THR A 7 -47.69 14.28 52.84
C THR A 7 -46.73 14.38 51.65
N LYS A 8 -45.59 15.09 51.78
CA LYS A 8 -44.51 15.09 50.78
C LYS A 8 -43.39 14.15 51.24
N LEU A 9 -43.15 13.09 50.47
CA LEU A 9 -42.02 12.17 50.64
C LEU A 9 -40.70 12.89 50.33
N ARG A 10 -39.68 12.63 51.15
CA ARG A 10 -38.29 13.06 50.97
C ARG A 10 -37.58 12.08 50.03
N ALA A 11 -37.01 12.56 48.93
CA ALA A 11 -36.12 11.78 48.08
C ALA A 11 -34.67 11.95 48.56
N LEU A 12 -34.00 10.83 48.79
CA LEU A 12 -32.61 10.70 49.20
C LEU A 12 -31.72 10.79 47.96
N ALA A 13 -30.81 11.77 47.90
CA ALA A 13 -29.82 11.88 46.82
C ALA A 13 -28.60 11.00 47.18
N VAL A 14 -28.34 9.98 46.38
CA VAL A 14 -27.12 9.17 46.44
C VAL A 14 -26.13 9.76 45.43
N SER A 15 -25.07 10.40 45.93
CA SER A 15 -23.94 10.83 45.12
C SER A 15 -23.04 9.62 44.82
N SER A 16 -23.04 9.14 43.58
CA SER A 16 -22.07 8.15 43.10
C SER A 16 -20.85 8.87 42.54
N ALA A 17 -19.69 8.64 43.16
CA ALA A 17 -18.38 9.11 42.74
C ALA A 17 -17.94 8.45 41.43
N ALA A 18 -17.30 9.24 40.57
CA ALA A 18 -16.73 8.81 39.30
C ALA A 18 -15.52 7.88 39.50
N LEU A 19 -15.51 6.78 38.74
CA LEU A 19 -14.31 6.02 38.40
C LEU A 19 -14.15 6.11 36.89
N PHE A 20 -13.49 7.18 36.42
CA PHE A 20 -12.93 7.19 35.07
C PHE A 20 -11.70 6.27 35.09
N THR A 21 -11.89 5.04 34.61
CA THR A 21 -10.79 4.17 34.24
C THR A 21 -10.04 4.82 33.07
N ALA A 22 -8.90 5.46 33.35
CA ALA A 22 -7.94 5.84 32.33
C ALA A 22 -7.36 4.54 31.75
N GLY A 23 -7.90 4.10 30.61
CA GLY A 23 -7.24 3.10 29.77
C GLY A 23 -5.88 3.64 29.31
N PRO A 24 -4.92 2.78 28.93
CA PRO A 24 -3.67 3.24 28.36
C PRO A 24 -3.98 4.09 27.12
N ALA A 25 -3.62 5.36 27.19
CA ALA A 25 -3.62 6.24 26.04
C ALA A 25 -2.55 5.73 25.06
N PHE A 26 -2.94 4.85 24.13
CA PHE A 26 -2.28 4.86 22.83
C PHE A 26 -2.50 6.27 22.30
N ALA A 27 -1.42 7.02 22.09
CA ALA A 27 -1.51 8.31 21.43
C ALA A 27 -2.28 8.10 20.12
N GLU A 28 -3.49 8.64 20.05
CA GLU A 28 -4.31 8.61 18.85
C GLU A 28 -3.52 9.40 17.79
N MET A 29 -2.94 8.70 16.83
CA MET A 29 -2.20 9.34 15.74
C MET A 29 -3.13 10.30 15.01
N SER A 30 -2.64 11.49 14.65
CA SER A 30 -3.48 12.41 13.88
C SER A 30 -3.81 11.80 12.51
N ALA A 31 -4.92 12.23 11.91
CA ALA A 31 -5.29 11.80 10.55
C ALA A 31 -4.16 12.11 9.53
N GLU A 32 -3.43 13.21 9.73
CA GLU A 32 -2.27 13.58 8.91
C GLU A 32 -1.09 12.63 9.10
N GLU A 33 -0.79 12.24 10.34
CA GLU A 33 0.28 11.27 10.62
C GLU A 33 -0.04 9.90 10.02
N LEU A 34 -1.31 9.48 10.10
CA LEU A 34 -1.76 8.23 9.49
C LEU A 34 -1.71 8.29 7.96
N ALA A 35 -2.12 9.40 7.35
CA ALA A 35 -2.04 9.61 5.91
C ALA A 35 -0.59 9.54 5.41
N LYS A 36 0.34 10.20 6.10
CA LYS A 36 1.78 10.14 5.78
C LYS A 36 2.35 8.73 5.93
N LEU A 37 1.97 7.99 6.98
CA LEU A 37 2.39 6.59 7.12
C LEU A 37 1.82 5.69 6.03
N ALA A 38 0.58 5.91 5.58
CA ALA A 38 -0.02 5.17 4.48
C ALA A 38 0.69 5.41 3.14
N GLN A 39 1.31 6.58 2.96
CA GLN A 39 2.14 6.91 1.80
C GLN A 39 3.55 6.31 1.88
N ASN A 40 3.99 5.82 3.04
CA ASN A 40 5.32 5.25 3.22
C ASN A 40 5.39 3.80 2.69
N PRO A 41 6.07 3.54 1.55
CA PRO A 41 6.16 2.20 0.95
C PRO A 41 6.93 1.19 1.81
N VAL A 42 7.67 1.67 2.82
CA VAL A 42 8.40 0.89 3.82
C VAL A 42 8.02 1.32 5.25
N GLY A 43 6.78 1.75 5.44
CA GLY A 43 6.23 2.06 6.76
C GLY A 43 5.88 0.80 7.53
N ASN A 44 5.96 0.87 8.86
CA ASN A 44 5.46 -0.20 9.74
C ASN A 44 3.93 -0.14 9.89
N LEU A 45 3.22 -0.12 8.76
CA LEU A 45 1.77 -0.13 8.67
C LEU A 45 1.32 -1.18 7.65
N ILE A 46 0.39 -2.06 8.03
CA ILE A 46 -0.28 -2.93 7.06
C ILE A 46 -1.18 -2.06 6.18
N SER A 47 -0.97 -2.09 4.88
CA SER A 47 -1.78 -1.34 3.92
C SER A 47 -2.18 -2.19 2.70
N LEU A 48 -3.30 -1.82 2.07
CA LEU A 48 -3.79 -2.45 0.85
C LEU A 48 -4.21 -1.37 -0.16
N PRO A 49 -3.25 -0.71 -0.84
CA PRO A 49 -3.53 0.28 -1.86
C PRO A 49 -4.08 -0.36 -3.14
N PHE A 50 -4.98 0.36 -3.78
CA PHE A 50 -5.52 0.06 -5.10
C PHE A 50 -5.12 1.19 -6.05
N GLN A 51 -4.49 0.85 -7.17
CA GLN A 51 -4.10 1.83 -8.19
C GLN A 51 -4.62 1.37 -9.54
N ASN A 52 -5.50 2.16 -10.16
CA ASN A 52 -5.96 1.89 -11.52
C ASN A 52 -5.18 2.75 -12.53
N ASN A 53 -4.60 2.12 -13.53
CA ASN A 53 -3.99 2.78 -14.68
C ASN A 53 -4.88 2.55 -15.91
N THR A 54 -5.37 3.64 -16.51
CA THR A 54 -6.12 3.60 -17.77
C THR A 54 -5.22 4.06 -18.90
N ASN A 55 -4.78 3.12 -19.74
CA ASN A 55 -3.92 3.40 -20.87
C ASN A 55 -4.78 3.53 -22.13
N LEU A 56 -4.89 4.76 -22.64
CA LEU A 56 -5.55 5.04 -23.91
C LEU A 56 -4.62 4.71 -25.08
N ASN A 57 -5.18 4.42 -26.25
CA ASN A 57 -4.45 4.10 -27.47
C ASN A 57 -3.46 2.94 -27.29
N PHE A 58 -3.85 1.92 -26.52
CA PHE A 58 -3.03 0.76 -26.24
C PHE A 58 -3.09 -0.26 -27.39
N GLY A 59 -1.91 -0.71 -27.81
CA GLY A 59 -1.76 -1.73 -28.85
C GLY A 59 -2.07 -1.24 -30.28
N PRO A 60 -1.93 -2.12 -31.29
CA PRO A 60 -2.05 -1.76 -32.70
C PRO A 60 -3.43 -1.24 -33.14
N ARG A 61 -4.45 -1.49 -32.30
CA ARG A 61 -5.84 -1.08 -32.55
C ARG A 61 -6.27 0.13 -31.71
N GLU A 62 -5.34 0.76 -31.01
CA GLU A 62 -5.56 1.97 -30.22
C GLU A 62 -6.71 1.83 -29.19
N GLY A 63 -6.86 0.63 -28.61
CA GLY A 63 -7.91 0.36 -27.64
C GLY A 63 -7.62 0.97 -26.27
N THR A 64 -8.60 0.89 -25.36
CA THR A 64 -8.40 1.29 -23.95
C THR A 64 -8.06 0.08 -23.11
N GLN A 65 -6.87 0.07 -22.51
CA GLN A 65 -6.46 -0.90 -21.51
C GLN A 65 -6.69 -0.36 -20.10
N ASN A 66 -7.11 -1.23 -19.19
CA ASN A 66 -7.14 -0.92 -17.75
C ASN A 66 -6.29 -1.92 -16.97
N VAL A 67 -5.48 -1.42 -16.04
CA VAL A 67 -4.65 -2.22 -15.14
C VAL A 67 -4.90 -1.76 -13.72
N LEU A 68 -5.62 -2.58 -12.94
CA LEU A 68 -5.83 -2.38 -11.52
C LEU A 68 -4.76 -3.14 -10.73
N ASN A 69 -3.82 -2.41 -10.12
CA ASN A 69 -2.82 -2.96 -9.23
C ASN A 69 -3.39 -3.03 -7.80
N ILE A 70 -3.43 -4.23 -7.25
CA ILE A 70 -3.74 -4.51 -5.84
C ILE A 70 -2.41 -4.74 -5.12
N GLN A 71 -2.12 -3.95 -4.09
CA GLN A 71 -0.75 -3.78 -3.61
C GLN A 71 -0.54 -4.04 -2.10
N PRO A 72 -0.87 -5.21 -1.53
CA PRO A 72 -0.67 -5.43 -0.10
C PRO A 72 0.77 -5.15 0.33
N VAL A 73 0.92 -4.35 1.37
CA VAL A 73 2.18 -4.08 2.07
C VAL A 73 2.05 -4.58 3.50
N ILE A 74 2.91 -5.52 3.88
CA ILE A 74 2.87 -6.17 5.19
C ILE A 74 4.26 -6.08 5.82
N PRO A 75 4.43 -5.27 6.88
CA PRO A 75 5.64 -5.26 7.69
C PRO A 75 5.64 -6.44 8.68
N ILE A 76 6.81 -7.04 8.86
CA ILE A 76 7.07 -8.15 9.77
C ILE A 76 8.28 -7.76 10.61
N SER A 77 8.09 -7.60 11.91
CA SER A 77 9.20 -7.29 12.82
C SER A 77 10.10 -8.51 13.02
N VAL A 78 11.40 -8.31 12.78
CA VAL A 78 12.42 -9.35 13.00
C VAL A 78 12.97 -9.24 14.42
N ASN A 79 13.30 -8.01 14.85
CA ASN A 79 13.74 -7.68 16.20
C ASN A 79 13.47 -6.18 16.47
N SER A 80 14.01 -5.64 17.57
CA SER A 80 13.85 -4.22 17.95
C SER A 80 14.48 -3.23 16.98
N GLU A 81 15.37 -3.67 16.09
CA GLU A 81 16.15 -2.82 15.19
C GLU A 81 15.69 -2.95 13.73
N TRP A 82 15.09 -4.08 13.34
CA TRP A 82 14.83 -4.41 11.94
C TRP A 82 13.41 -4.95 11.68
N ASN A 83 12.84 -4.48 10.58
CA ASN A 83 11.63 -4.99 9.95
C ASN A 83 11.95 -5.56 8.56
N ILE A 84 11.21 -6.60 8.17
CA ILE A 84 11.05 -7.02 6.78
C ILE A 84 9.71 -6.50 6.29
N ILE A 85 9.72 -5.72 5.21
CA ILE A 85 8.51 -5.13 4.64
C ILE A 85 8.26 -5.77 3.30
N THR A 86 7.20 -6.55 3.23
CA THR A 86 6.79 -7.24 2.02
C THR A 86 5.82 -6.38 1.24
N ARG A 87 6.00 -6.31 -0.07
CA ARG A 87 5.09 -5.64 -1.01
C ARG A 87 4.80 -6.60 -2.15
N THR A 88 3.53 -6.90 -2.37
CA THR A 88 3.09 -7.71 -3.51
C THR A 88 2.25 -6.85 -4.42
N ILE A 89 2.49 -6.87 -5.73
CA ILE A 89 1.71 -6.16 -6.74
C ILE A 89 1.04 -7.22 -7.61
N VAL A 90 -0.28 -7.31 -7.50
CA VAL A 90 -1.10 -8.19 -8.34
C VAL A 90 -1.86 -7.33 -9.34
N PRO A 91 -1.50 -7.36 -10.62
CA PRO A 91 -2.22 -6.60 -11.65
C PRO A 91 -3.45 -7.39 -12.13
N VAL A 92 -4.63 -6.81 -11.98
CA VAL A 92 -5.86 -7.25 -12.64
C VAL A 92 -6.00 -6.44 -13.92
N ILE A 93 -5.88 -7.11 -15.06
CA ILE A 93 -5.70 -6.49 -16.37
C ILE A 93 -6.93 -6.74 -17.24
N SER A 94 -7.32 -5.69 -17.95
CA SER A 94 -8.25 -5.75 -19.06
C SER A 94 -7.59 -5.19 -20.31
N ASN A 95 -7.22 -6.09 -21.22
CA ASN A 95 -6.61 -5.76 -22.51
C ASN A 95 -7.68 -5.63 -23.59
N PRO A 96 -7.67 -4.56 -24.39
CA PRO A 96 -8.49 -4.49 -25.59
C PRO A 96 -8.01 -5.55 -26.60
N SER A 97 -8.85 -5.85 -27.59
CA SER A 97 -8.43 -6.73 -28.68
C SER A 97 -7.26 -6.14 -29.45
N LEU A 98 -6.23 -6.96 -29.72
CA LEU A 98 -4.97 -6.50 -30.29
C LEU A 98 -4.89 -6.73 -31.80
N TYR A 99 -5.68 -7.65 -32.35
CA TYR A 99 -5.71 -7.97 -33.78
C TYR A 99 -7.15 -8.16 -34.30
N PRO A 100 -7.38 -8.14 -35.63
CA PRO A 100 -8.70 -8.43 -36.18
C PRO A 100 -9.19 -9.84 -35.81
N GLY A 101 -10.42 -9.96 -35.35
CA GLY A 101 -11.01 -11.22 -34.90
C GLY A 101 -10.63 -11.64 -33.47
N ASP A 102 -9.84 -10.84 -32.77
CA ASP A 102 -9.52 -10.98 -31.35
C ASP A 102 -10.59 -10.34 -30.46
N ASP A 103 -10.72 -10.83 -29.24
CA ASP A 103 -11.66 -10.35 -28.22
C ASP A 103 -10.94 -9.65 -27.06
N ARG A 104 -11.70 -9.05 -26.16
CA ARG A 104 -11.15 -8.40 -24.96
C ARG A 104 -10.67 -9.45 -23.95
N THR A 105 -9.38 -9.49 -23.67
CA THR A 105 -8.81 -10.41 -22.66
C THR A 105 -8.82 -9.78 -21.27
N ASN A 106 -9.35 -10.51 -20.29
CA ASN A 106 -9.38 -10.10 -18.88
C ASN A 106 -8.74 -11.16 -18.00
N GLY A 107 -8.02 -10.73 -16.96
CA GLY A 107 -7.40 -11.67 -16.05
C GLY A 107 -6.35 -11.03 -15.16
N ILE A 108 -5.46 -11.87 -14.64
CA ILE A 108 -4.35 -11.47 -13.78
C ILE A 108 -3.07 -11.47 -14.63
N GLY A 109 -2.19 -10.50 -14.41
CA GLY A 109 -0.85 -10.47 -14.99
C GLY A 109 0.21 -11.12 -14.10
N ASP A 110 1.48 -10.90 -14.45
CA ASP A 110 2.60 -11.39 -13.63
C ASP A 110 2.67 -10.62 -12.30
N THR A 111 2.78 -11.34 -11.18
CA THR A 111 2.84 -10.74 -9.85
C THR A 111 4.26 -10.29 -9.55
N VAL A 112 4.44 -9.09 -9.00
CA VAL A 112 5.73 -8.62 -8.51
C VAL A 112 5.75 -8.63 -6.99
N PHE A 113 6.71 -9.34 -6.39
CA PHE A 113 6.91 -9.39 -4.96
C PHE A 113 8.24 -8.73 -4.60
N THR A 114 8.26 -7.88 -3.57
CA THR A 114 9.49 -7.28 -3.04
C THR A 114 9.52 -7.48 -1.53
N ALA A 115 10.69 -7.77 -0.97
CA ALA A 115 10.90 -7.81 0.47
C ALA A 115 12.04 -6.85 0.83
N PHE A 116 11.73 -5.77 1.54
CA PHE A 116 12.72 -4.79 1.99
C PHE A 116 13.12 -5.07 3.43
N LEU A 117 14.42 -5.16 3.70
CA LEU A 117 14.95 -4.96 5.05
C LEU A 117 14.96 -3.46 5.33
N SER A 118 14.37 -3.03 6.43
CA SER A 118 14.21 -1.62 6.82
C SER A 118 14.40 -1.45 8.33
N PRO A 119 14.99 -0.34 8.82
CA PRO A 119 15.09 -0.05 10.25
C PRO A 119 13.70 0.02 10.92
N ALA A 120 13.56 -0.57 12.10
CA ALA A 120 12.28 -0.62 12.83
C ALA A 120 11.89 0.73 13.43
N VAL A 121 12.87 1.56 13.79
CA VAL A 121 12.70 2.92 14.30
C VAL A 121 13.44 3.87 13.37
N PRO A 122 12.86 4.23 12.22
CA PRO A 122 13.53 5.11 11.29
C PRO A 122 13.52 6.57 11.79
N GLY A 123 14.56 7.32 11.42
CA GLY A 123 14.61 8.78 11.59
C GLY A 123 13.81 9.49 10.48
N HIS A 124 14.22 10.71 10.13
CA HIS A 124 13.54 11.47 9.05
C HIS A 124 13.83 10.87 7.66
N TRP A 125 14.95 10.18 7.52
CA TRP A 125 15.30 9.40 6.34
C TRP A 125 14.97 7.93 6.59
N ILE A 126 14.04 7.42 5.78
CA ILE A 126 13.59 6.03 5.83
C ILE A 126 14.12 5.33 4.59
N TRP A 127 14.66 4.13 4.75
CA TRP A 127 15.18 3.35 3.64
C TRP A 127 14.83 1.88 3.78
N GLY A 128 14.78 1.19 2.65
CA GLY A 128 14.64 -0.25 2.60
C GLY A 128 15.43 -0.82 1.42
N ALA A 129 16.01 -1.99 1.60
CA ALA A 129 16.75 -2.69 0.55
C ALA A 129 16.47 -4.19 0.59
N GLY A 130 16.36 -4.83 -0.57
CA GLY A 130 16.19 -6.27 -0.65
C GLY A 130 15.83 -6.78 -2.04
N PRO A 131 15.43 -8.04 -2.17
CA PRO A 131 15.11 -8.64 -3.47
C PRO A 131 13.73 -8.21 -3.98
N VAL A 132 13.63 -8.09 -5.31
CA VAL A 132 12.38 -8.07 -6.07
C VAL A 132 12.30 -9.32 -6.95
N LEU A 133 11.13 -9.92 -7.00
CA LEU A 133 10.81 -11.12 -7.76
C LEU A 133 9.62 -10.85 -8.66
N GLN A 134 9.71 -11.30 -9.91
CA GLN A 134 8.54 -11.42 -10.79
C GLN A 134 8.12 -12.90 -10.82
N LEU A 135 6.84 -13.15 -10.55
CA LEU A 135 6.23 -14.46 -10.51
C LEU A 135 5.32 -14.62 -11.75
N PRO A 136 5.41 -15.74 -12.50
CA PRO A 136 4.63 -15.97 -13.71
C PRO A 136 3.20 -16.42 -13.39
N THR A 137 2.42 -15.54 -12.76
CA THR A 137 1.05 -15.82 -12.29
C THR A 137 -0.02 -15.45 -13.29
N ASN A 138 0.36 -14.94 -14.48
CA ASN A 138 -0.61 -14.45 -15.44
C ASN A 138 -1.59 -15.54 -15.89
N SER A 139 -2.89 -15.21 -15.86
CA SER A 139 -3.96 -16.17 -16.16
C SER A 139 -4.16 -16.40 -17.65
N ASN A 140 -3.71 -15.45 -18.49
CA ASN A 140 -3.72 -15.55 -19.94
C ASN A 140 -2.37 -15.07 -20.47
N SER A 141 -1.88 -15.72 -21.53
CA SER A 141 -0.62 -15.37 -22.20
C SER A 141 -0.58 -13.89 -22.63
N GLU A 142 -1.68 -13.26 -23.02
CA GLU A 142 -1.67 -11.85 -23.43
C GLU A 142 -1.46 -10.85 -22.28
N LEU A 143 -1.51 -11.31 -21.02
CA LEU A 143 -1.49 -10.47 -19.82
C LEU A 143 -0.14 -10.47 -19.09
N GLY A 144 0.85 -11.19 -19.60
CA GLY A 144 2.15 -11.33 -18.94
C GLY A 144 3.16 -11.99 -19.85
N ASN A 145 4.37 -12.13 -19.34
CA ASN A 145 5.49 -12.70 -20.09
C ASN A 145 5.84 -14.13 -19.62
N LYS A 146 5.15 -14.64 -18.59
CA LYS A 146 5.32 -15.98 -18.00
C LYS A 146 6.74 -16.31 -17.55
N ASN A 147 7.58 -15.30 -17.35
CA ASN A 147 8.93 -15.51 -16.87
C ASN A 147 9.05 -15.29 -15.38
N TRP A 148 9.90 -16.10 -14.76
CA TRP A 148 10.47 -15.76 -13.47
C TRP A 148 11.45 -14.61 -13.66
N GLY A 149 11.41 -13.65 -12.75
CA GLY A 149 12.35 -12.55 -12.68
C GLY A 149 12.90 -12.39 -11.27
N LEU A 150 14.14 -11.91 -11.16
CA LEU A 150 14.79 -11.61 -9.89
C LEU A 150 15.72 -10.41 -10.05
N GLY A 151 15.85 -9.61 -9.00
CA GLY A 151 16.95 -8.67 -8.87
C GLY A 151 16.85 -7.82 -7.61
N PRO A 152 17.67 -6.77 -7.48
CA PRO A 152 17.69 -5.90 -6.30
C PRO A 152 16.63 -4.81 -6.40
N SER A 153 16.16 -4.36 -5.23
CA SER A 153 15.29 -3.22 -5.05
C SER A 153 15.74 -2.40 -3.85
N VAL A 154 15.69 -1.07 -3.98
CA VAL A 154 16.01 -0.11 -2.93
C VAL A 154 14.98 1.00 -2.95
N VAL A 155 14.61 1.47 -1.77
CA VAL A 155 13.82 2.68 -1.59
C VAL A 155 14.48 3.56 -0.54
N VAL A 156 14.46 4.87 -0.79
CA VAL A 156 14.81 5.88 0.21
C VAL A 156 13.79 7.01 0.12
N LEU A 157 13.38 7.51 1.28
CA LEU A 157 12.46 8.63 1.35
C LEU A 157 12.70 9.49 2.58
N HIS A 158 12.28 10.73 2.48
CA HIS A 158 12.22 11.69 3.56
C HIS A 158 10.78 11.80 4.05
N LEU A 159 10.58 11.63 5.35
CA LEU A 159 9.31 11.84 6.04
C LEU A 159 9.63 12.40 7.43
N GLU A 160 9.35 13.69 7.60
CA GLU A 160 9.60 14.41 8.85
C GLU A 160 8.27 14.79 9.52
N LYS A 161 8.21 14.65 10.86
CA LYS A 161 7.03 15.04 11.62
C LYS A 161 6.85 16.55 11.58
N GLY A 162 5.65 17.00 11.26
CA GLY A 162 5.33 18.43 11.09
C GLY A 162 5.65 19.00 9.71
N ASP A 163 6.44 18.30 8.87
CA ASP A 163 6.68 18.70 7.48
C ASP A 163 5.56 18.12 6.58
N PRO A 164 4.81 18.92 5.79
CA PRO A 164 3.78 18.41 4.89
C PRO A 164 4.32 17.55 3.75
N TRP A 165 5.62 17.62 3.44
CA TRP A 165 6.21 16.91 2.32
C TRP A 165 6.63 15.47 2.65
N VAL A 166 6.34 14.56 1.72
CA VAL A 166 6.91 13.21 1.67
C VAL A 166 7.49 13.00 0.29
N TYR A 167 8.78 12.73 0.18
CA TYR A 167 9.42 12.53 -1.12
C TYR A 167 10.49 11.47 -1.06
N GLY A 168 10.78 10.85 -2.19
CA GLY A 168 11.74 9.77 -2.24
C GLY A 168 11.91 9.19 -3.62
N VAL A 169 12.63 8.07 -3.67
CA VAL A 169 12.86 7.30 -4.88
C VAL A 169 12.85 5.82 -4.56
N LEU A 170 12.16 5.05 -5.40
CA LEU A 170 12.27 3.60 -5.46
C LEU A 170 13.01 3.23 -6.73
N ALA A 171 14.04 2.40 -6.62
CA ALA A 171 14.78 1.88 -7.75
C ALA A 171 14.87 0.36 -7.67
N ASN A 172 14.67 -0.31 -8.79
CA ASN A 172 14.92 -1.75 -8.90
C ASN A 172 15.41 -2.12 -10.29
N ASN A 173 15.97 -3.32 -10.40
CA ASN A 173 16.27 -3.91 -11.69
C ASN A 173 15.90 -5.39 -11.65
N ILE A 174 15.15 -5.86 -12.63
CA ILE A 174 14.71 -7.26 -12.72
C ILE A 174 15.32 -7.89 -13.97
N TRP A 175 16.01 -9.01 -13.78
CA TRP A 175 16.45 -9.87 -14.87
C TRP A 175 15.54 -11.10 -14.97
N SER A 176 15.24 -11.50 -16.19
CA SER A 176 14.57 -12.78 -16.44
C SER A 176 15.48 -13.95 -16.02
N LEU A 177 14.97 -14.86 -15.20
CA LEU A 177 15.62 -16.14 -14.89
C LEU A 177 15.24 -17.26 -15.87
N SER A 178 14.08 -17.12 -16.51
CA SER A 178 13.62 -17.99 -17.60
C SER A 178 13.52 -17.20 -18.90
N SER A 179 13.78 -17.85 -20.03
CA SER A 179 13.76 -17.23 -21.35
C SER A 179 13.01 -18.03 -22.42
N ASN A 180 12.62 -19.27 -22.12
CA ASN A 180 11.98 -20.22 -23.04
C ASN A 180 10.45 -20.29 -22.89
N GLN A 181 9.85 -19.39 -22.11
CA GLN A 181 8.39 -19.33 -21.92
C GLN A 181 7.76 -18.50 -23.05
N GLN A 182 7.29 -17.30 -22.74
CA GLN A 182 6.59 -16.44 -23.68
C GLN A 182 7.32 -15.11 -23.92
N GLY A 183 7.94 -14.55 -22.87
CA GLY A 183 8.52 -13.21 -22.89
C GLY A 183 9.93 -13.06 -23.45
N GLY A 184 10.61 -14.15 -23.79
CA GLY A 184 12.05 -14.12 -24.04
C GLY A 184 12.86 -13.71 -22.80
N SER A 185 14.17 -13.45 -22.97
CA SER A 185 14.99 -12.89 -21.90
C SER A 185 14.81 -11.37 -21.83
N TYR A 186 14.80 -10.80 -20.62
CA TYR A 186 14.71 -9.36 -20.41
C TYR A 186 15.61 -8.87 -19.27
N ASN A 187 15.94 -7.58 -19.33
CA ASN A 187 16.57 -6.81 -18.27
C ASN A 187 15.82 -5.48 -18.17
N ASN A 188 15.08 -5.28 -17.08
CA ASN A 188 14.21 -4.12 -16.90
C ASN A 188 14.60 -3.33 -15.65
N GLY A 189 15.02 -2.09 -15.85
CA GLY A 189 15.35 -1.15 -14.78
C GLY A 189 14.19 -0.18 -14.53
N LEU A 190 13.83 0.01 -13.26
CA LEU A 190 12.85 1.00 -12.83
C LEU A 190 13.53 2.01 -11.90
N ILE A 191 13.30 3.30 -12.17
CA ILE A 191 13.56 4.39 -11.23
C ILE A 191 12.26 5.19 -11.13
N GLN A 192 11.70 5.22 -9.93
CA GLN A 192 10.42 5.85 -9.63
C GLN A 192 10.61 6.91 -8.54
N PRO A 193 10.86 8.18 -8.92
CA PRO A 193 10.78 9.28 -7.97
C PRO A 193 9.32 9.52 -7.57
N PHE A 194 9.09 9.96 -6.34
CA PHE A 194 7.78 10.36 -5.86
C PHE A 194 7.89 11.57 -4.94
N VAL A 195 6.85 12.41 -4.98
CA VAL A 195 6.67 13.58 -4.12
C VAL A 195 5.19 13.69 -3.80
N ASN A 196 4.86 13.81 -2.51
CA ASN A 196 3.52 14.02 -2.01
C ASN A 196 3.52 15.25 -1.10
N TYR A 197 2.49 16.06 -1.22
CA TYR A 197 2.20 17.17 -0.31
C TYR A 197 0.94 16.83 0.47
N ASN A 198 1.00 16.88 1.79
CA ASN A 198 -0.14 16.59 2.66
C ASN A 198 -0.76 17.91 3.11
N PHE A 199 -2.06 18.11 2.84
CA PHE A 199 -2.77 19.27 3.36
C PHE A 199 -3.04 19.09 4.86
N GLU A 200 -3.21 20.22 5.56
CA GLU A 200 -3.63 20.22 6.95
C GLU A 200 -4.97 19.47 7.08
N GLY A 201 -5.13 18.66 8.12
CA GLY A 201 -6.30 17.81 8.35
C GLY A 201 -6.27 16.44 7.65
N GLY A 202 -5.24 16.12 6.86
CA GLY A 202 -5.02 14.77 6.31
C GLY A 202 -5.83 14.43 5.05
N PHE A 203 -6.30 15.46 4.34
CA PHE A 203 -6.94 15.37 3.01
C PHE A 203 -6.02 15.88 1.89
#